data_AF-A0A2S4LD31-F1
#
_entry.id   AF-A0A2S4LD31-F1
#
_cell.length_a   1.000
_cell.length_b   1.000
_cell.length_c   1.000
_cell.angle_alpha   90.00
_cell.angle_beta   90.00
_cell.angle_gamma   90.00
#
_symmetry.space_group_name_H-M   'P 1'
#
loop_
_entity.id
_entity.type
_entity.pdbx_description
1 polymer ?
#
loop_
_entity_poly.entity_id
_entity_poly.type
_entity_poly.pdbx_seq_one_letter_code
_entity_poly.pdbx_strand_id
1 'polypeptide(L)'
;MDVYDMATRGLRWEWLWGDGMLERLLGHLRYAVSLKECSAQARNPVERQLFICLASLHEVRARKLMQQVRNGHQSNLASRKSQIEDFKGGTSLRAASGRGMHRRAGG
;
A
#
# COMPACT_ATOMS: atom_id res chain seq x y z
N MET A 1 -4.05 -0.52 34.00
CA MET A 1 -3.89 -1.43 32.85
C MET A 1 -5.25 -1.55 32.21
N ASP A 2 -5.39 -1.04 31.00
CA ASP A 2 -6.67 -0.80 30.35
C ASP A 2 -7.10 -2.01 29.51
N VAL A 3 -8.36 -2.45 29.67
CA VAL A 3 -8.92 -3.65 29.05
C VAL A 3 -8.94 -3.55 27.51
N TYR A 4 -8.87 -2.34 26.95
CA TYR A 4 -8.76 -2.12 25.51
C TYR A 4 -7.37 -2.46 24.94
N ASP A 5 -6.30 -2.43 25.75
CA ASP A 5 -4.94 -2.80 25.32
C ASP A 5 -4.76 -4.33 25.18
N MET A 6 -5.63 -5.10 25.82
CA MET A 6 -5.59 -6.57 25.78
C MET A 6 -6.32 -7.12 24.54
N ALA A 7 -7.38 -6.46 24.09
CA ALA A 7 -8.14 -6.85 22.91
C ALA A 7 -7.37 -6.63 21.59
N THR A 8 -6.43 -5.68 21.56
CA THR A 8 -5.62 -5.35 20.37
C THR A 8 -4.43 -6.28 20.16
N ARG A 9 -3.97 -6.98 21.22
CA ARG A 9 -2.80 -7.88 21.17
C ARG A 9 -3.13 -9.34 20.79
N GLY A 10 -4.37 -9.80 20.97
CA GLY A 10 -4.72 -11.22 20.82
C GLY A 10 -5.21 -11.69 19.45
N LEU A 11 -5.45 -10.79 18.50
CA LEU A 11 -6.24 -11.10 17.31
C LEU A 11 -5.38 -11.13 16.04
N ARG A 12 -4.47 -12.12 16.02
CA ARG A 12 -3.61 -12.51 14.88
C ARG A 12 -4.44 -13.23 13.80
N TRP A 13 -5.43 -12.53 13.23
CA TRP A 13 -6.31 -13.03 12.17
C TRP A 13 -5.69 -13.01 10.77
N GLU A 14 -4.37 -12.96 10.65
CA GLU A 14 -3.67 -12.87 9.36
C GLU A 14 -3.76 -14.14 8.50
N TRP A 15 -4.42 -15.21 8.97
CA TRP A 15 -4.37 -16.54 8.35
C TRP A 15 -5.58 -16.94 7.50
N LEU A 16 -6.61 -16.11 7.35
CA LEU A 16 -7.86 -16.53 6.67
C LEU A 16 -8.10 -15.94 5.28
N TRP A 17 -7.28 -15.01 4.81
CA TRP A 17 -7.53 -14.34 3.53
C TRP A 17 -6.21 -13.92 2.88
N GLY A 18 -5.90 -14.56 1.74
CA GLY A 18 -5.11 -14.01 0.64
C GLY A 18 -3.74 -13.38 0.95
N ASP A 19 -2.68 -13.89 0.31
CA ASP A 19 -1.33 -13.34 0.46
C ASP A 19 -1.21 -11.88 -0.06
N GLY A 20 -2.21 -11.35 -0.76
CA GLY A 20 -2.22 -10.00 -1.32
C GLY A 20 -2.72 -8.90 -0.37
N MET A 21 -2.06 -7.72 -0.41
CA MET A 21 -2.50 -6.51 0.31
C MET A 21 -3.95 -6.09 -0.02
N LEU A 22 -4.40 -6.33 -1.26
CA LEU A 22 -5.78 -6.03 -1.69
C LEU A 22 -6.79 -6.96 -1.02
N GLU A 23 -6.49 -8.26 -0.92
CA GLU A 23 -7.36 -9.25 -0.29
C GLU A 23 -7.49 -8.98 1.21
N ARG A 24 -6.38 -8.62 1.87
CA ARG A 24 -6.40 -8.17 3.27
C ARG A 24 -7.23 -6.91 3.47
N LEU A 25 -7.13 -5.94 2.55
CA LEU A 25 -7.95 -4.73 2.58
C LEU A 25 -9.46 -5.06 2.47
N LEU A 26 -9.82 -5.88 1.48
CA LEU A 26 -11.22 -6.32 1.28
C LEU A 26 -11.73 -7.11 2.49
N GLY A 27 -10.90 -7.96 3.10
CA GLY A 27 -11.22 -8.69 4.32
C GLY A 27 -11.57 -7.74 5.47
N HIS A 28 -10.75 -6.72 5.72
CA HIS A 28 -11.05 -5.72 6.76
C HIS A 28 -12.35 -4.94 6.49
N LEU A 29 -12.61 -4.55 5.24
CA LEU A 29 -13.86 -3.88 4.89
C LEU A 29 -15.07 -4.79 5.12
N ARG A 30 -14.98 -6.07 4.72
CA ARG A 30 -16.05 -7.04 4.93
C ARG A 30 -16.36 -7.24 6.42
N TYR A 31 -15.33 -7.42 7.25
CA TYR A 31 -15.51 -7.53 8.70
C TYR A 31 -16.14 -6.28 9.30
N ALA A 32 -15.70 -5.08 8.90
CA ALA A 32 -16.28 -3.83 9.38
C ALA A 32 -17.77 -3.71 9.05
N VAL A 33 -18.18 -4.11 7.84
CA VAL A 33 -19.60 -4.12 7.43
C VAL A 33 -20.40 -5.12 8.26
N SER A 34 -19.97 -6.38 8.33
CA SER A 34 -20.68 -7.41 9.09
C SER A 34 -20.82 -7.06 10.57
N LEU A 35 -19.79 -6.47 11.18
CA LEU A 35 -19.85 -6.03 12.58
C LEU A 35 -20.85 -4.88 12.80
N LYS A 36 -20.99 -3.96 11.84
CA LYS A 36 -22.04 -2.92 11.89
C LYS A 36 -23.44 -3.50 11.74
N GLU A 37 -23.60 -4.52 10.91
CA GLU A 37 -24.87 -5.24 10.78
C GLU A 37 -25.23 -5.97 12.10
N CYS A 38 -24.25 -6.61 12.74
CA CYS A 38 -24.42 -7.23 14.06
C CYS A 38 -24.77 -6.18 15.13
N SER A 39 -24.13 -5.01 15.12
CA SER A 39 -24.42 -3.96 16.10
C SER A 39 -25.84 -3.39 15.95
N ALA A 40 -26.34 -3.29 14.72
CA ALA A 40 -27.72 -2.87 14.45
C ALA A 40 -28.75 -3.88 14.98
N GLN A 41 -28.41 -5.16 15.01
CA GLN A 41 -29.29 -6.25 15.48
C GLN A 41 -29.14 -6.54 16.99
N ALA A 42 -28.02 -6.13 17.60
CA ALA A 42 -27.73 -6.41 19.01
C ALA A 42 -28.73 -5.72 19.95
N ARG A 43 -29.38 -6.51 20.81
CA ARG A 43 -30.32 -6.02 21.84
C ARG A 43 -29.59 -5.55 23.11
N ASN A 44 -28.44 -6.14 23.41
CA ASN A 44 -27.61 -5.77 24.55
C ASN A 44 -26.73 -4.55 24.21
N PRO A 45 -26.77 -3.46 25.01
CA PRO A 45 -25.99 -2.25 24.72
C PRO A 45 -24.47 -2.47 24.82
N VAL A 46 -24.00 -3.37 25.69
CA VAL A 46 -22.56 -3.69 25.83
C VAL A 46 -22.07 -4.46 24.61
N GLU A 47 -22.85 -5.44 24.15
CA GLU A 47 -22.56 -6.22 22.94
C GLU A 47 -22.53 -5.33 21.70
N ARG A 48 -23.54 -4.44 21.56
CA ARG A 48 -23.58 -3.43 20.50
C ARG A 48 -22.32 -2.57 20.49
N GLN A 49 -21.90 -2.08 21.66
CA GLN A 49 -20.70 -1.26 21.78
C GLN A 49 -19.44 -2.04 21.38
N LEU A 50 -19.34 -3.31 21.76
CA LEU A 50 -18.23 -4.17 21.36
C LEU A 50 -18.15 -4.32 19.83
N PHE A 51 -19.28 -4.58 19.16
CA PHE A 51 -19.32 -4.67 17.70
C PHE A 51 -18.90 -3.36 17.02
N ILE A 52 -19.35 -2.21 17.53
CA ILE A 52 -18.95 -0.89 17.01
C ILE A 52 -17.44 -0.66 17.17
N CYS A 53 -16.87 -1.01 18.33
CA CYS A 53 -15.44 -0.89 18.58
C CYS A 53 -14.62 -1.76 17.62
N LEU A 54 -15.04 -3.02 17.42
CA LEU A 54 -14.36 -3.92 16.49
C LEU A 54 -14.50 -3.46 15.04
N ALA A 55 -15.67 -2.98 14.62
CA ALA A 55 -15.86 -2.42 13.29
C ALA A 55 -14.92 -1.25 13.03
N SER A 56 -14.81 -0.33 14.01
CA SER A 56 -13.92 0.84 13.93
C SER A 56 -12.44 0.43 13.80
N LEU A 57 -12.01 -0.61 14.53
CA LEU A 57 -10.65 -1.15 14.41
C LEU A 57 -10.36 -1.64 12.98
N HIS A 58 -11.30 -2.38 12.39
CA HIS A 58 -11.16 -2.88 11.03
C HIS A 58 -11.14 -1.75 9.98
N GLU A 59 -11.93 -0.69 10.17
CA GLU A 59 -11.85 0.48 9.29
C GLU A 59 -10.51 1.21 9.37
N VAL A 60 -9.96 1.38 10.57
CA VAL A 60 -8.64 2.01 10.76
C VAL A 60 -7.57 1.19 10.04
N ARG A 61 -7.60 -0.14 10.17
CA ARG A 61 -6.68 -1.04 9.47
C ARG A 61 -6.85 -0.96 7.95
N ALA A 62 -8.09 -0.93 7.45
CA ALA A 62 -8.38 -0.75 6.03
C ALA A 62 -7.83 0.59 5.49
N ARG A 63 -8.05 1.70 6.22
CA ARG A 63 -7.50 3.02 5.86
C ARG A 63 -5.98 3.01 5.80
N LYS A 64 -5.32 2.36 6.75
CA LYS A 64 -3.86 2.22 6.77
C LYS A 64 -3.35 1.43 5.55
N LEU A 65 -4.00 0.31 5.22
CA LEU A 65 -3.65 -0.49 4.03
C LEU A 65 -3.86 0.31 2.73
N MET A 66 -4.97 1.04 2.61
CA MET A 66 -5.21 1.91 1.45
C MET A 66 -4.11 2.97 1.27
N GLN A 67 -3.65 3.58 2.38
CA GLN A 67 -2.55 4.53 2.33
C GLN A 67 -1.24 3.86 1.90
N GLN A 68 -0.93 2.67 2.40
CA GLN A 68 0.27 1.92 2.00
C GLN A 68 0.26 1.57 0.51
N VAL A 69 -0.86 1.07 0.00
CA VAL A 69 -1.03 0.75 -1.43
C VAL A 69 -0.87 2.01 -2.28
N ARG A 70 -1.50 3.12 -1.89
CA ARG A 70 -1.39 4.39 -2.61
C ARG A 70 0.04 4.93 -2.64
N ASN A 71 0.74 4.90 -1.50
CA ASN A 71 2.11 5.40 -1.39
C ASN A 71 3.08 4.51 -2.19
N GLY A 72 2.90 3.19 -2.14
CA GLY A 72 3.68 2.25 -2.96
C GLY A 72 3.43 2.42 -4.46
N HIS A 73 2.22 2.81 -4.86
CA HIS A 73 1.94 3.13 -6.27
C HIS A 73 2.66 4.42 -6.71
N GLN A 74 2.63 5.46 -5.87
CA GLN A 74 3.30 6.74 -6.17
C GLN A 74 4.83 6.62 -6.24
N SER A 75 5.46 5.83 -5.35
CA SER A 75 6.91 5.59 -5.40
C SER A 75 7.34 4.83 -6.66
N ASN A 76 6.54 3.84 -7.08
CA ASN A 76 6.77 3.12 -8.33
C ASN A 76 6.61 4.01 -9.57
N LEU A 77 5.63 4.92 -9.58
CA LEU A 77 5.46 5.90 -10.66
C LEU A 77 6.64 6.89 -10.72
N ALA A 78 7.12 7.36 -9.57
CA ALA A 78 8.28 8.25 -9.50
C ALA A 78 9.55 7.56 -10.02
N SER A 79 9.82 6.31 -9.60
CA SER A 79 10.96 5.52 -10.11
C SER A 79 10.86 5.24 -11.61
N ARG A 80 9.66 4.96 -12.13
CA ARG A 80 9.46 4.78 -13.58
C ARG A 80 9.71 6.06 -14.35
N LYS A 81 9.30 7.20 -13.81
CA LYS A 81 9.48 8.50 -14.48
C LYS A 81 10.96 8.89 -14.55
N SER A 82 11.72 8.69 -13.47
CA SER A 82 13.18 8.95 -13.48
C SER A 82 13.89 8.04 -14.48
N GLN A 83 13.54 6.75 -14.55
CA GLN A 83 14.15 5.82 -15.50
C GLN A 83 13.91 6.22 -16.97
N ILE A 84 12.74 6.80 -17.28
CA ILE A 84 12.42 7.30 -18.63
C ILE A 84 13.18 8.60 -18.95
N GLU A 85 13.36 9.48 -17.97
CA GLU A 85 14.14 10.71 -18.11
C GLU A 85 15.64 10.40 -18.30
N ASP A 86 16.19 9.46 -17.53
CA ASP A 86 17.57 8.98 -17.68
C ASP A 86 17.82 8.34 -19.05
N PHE A 87 16.84 7.59 -19.58
CA PHE A 87 16.93 6.99 -20.91
C PHE A 87 16.92 8.05 -22.03
N LYS A 88 16.13 9.13 -21.88
CA LYS A 88 16.13 10.27 -22.81
C LYS A 88 17.44 11.06 -22.76
N GLY A 89 18.02 11.22 -21.56
CA GLY A 89 19.33 11.85 -21.37
C GLY A 89 20.49 11.03 -21.96
N GLY A 90 20.43 9.70 -21.81
CA GLY A 90 21.45 8.78 -22.33
C GLY A 90 21.50 8.65 -23.86
N THR A 91 20.38 8.84 -24.55
CA THR A 91 20.35 8.85 -26.02
C THR A 91 20.93 10.13 -26.65
N SER A 92 21.13 11.19 -25.88
CA SER A 92 21.68 12.47 -26.38
C SER A 92 23.22 12.48 -26.49
N LEU A 93 23.94 11.67 -25.70
CA LEU A 93 25.41 11.69 -25.66
C LEU A 93 26.11 10.75 -26.65
N ARG A 94 25.38 9.96 -27.46
CA ARG A 94 25.99 9.09 -28.48
C ARG A 94 26.21 9.74 -29.84
N ALA A 95 25.99 11.05 -29.97
CA ALA A 95 26.25 11.81 -31.20
C ALA A 95 27.59 12.57 -31.20
N ALA A 96 28.35 12.58 -30.10
CA ALA A 96 29.61 13.33 -29.98
C ALA A 96 30.89 12.46 -30.01
N SER A 97 30.83 11.24 -30.57
CA SER A 97 32.02 10.41 -30.78
C SER A 97 32.01 9.84 -32.20
N GLY A 98 32.45 10.66 -33.15
CA GLY A 98 32.54 10.22 -34.54
C GLY A 98 32.81 11.33 -35.54
N ARG A 99 33.99 11.94 -35.51
CA ARG A 99 34.78 12.31 -36.70
C ARG A 99 36.03 13.12 -36.33
N GLY A 100 37.20 12.55 -36.61
CA GLY A 100 38.47 13.24 -36.48
C GLY A 100 39.72 12.39 -36.68
N MET A 101 39.65 11.26 -37.40
CA MET A 101 40.86 10.62 -37.94
C MET A 101 41.10 11.18 -39.34
N HIS A 102 42.09 12.06 -39.51
CA HIS A 102 42.79 12.18 -40.78
C HIS A 102 44.29 12.34 -40.56
N ARG A 103 45.00 11.36 -41.13
CA ARG A 103 46.45 11.19 -41.24
C ARG A 103 47.01 12.17 -42.30
N ARG A 104 48.19 12.76 -42.05
CA ARG A 104 49.22 13.21 -43.03
C ARG A 104 50.47 13.54 -42.22
N ALA A 105 51.55 12.74 -42.15
CA ALA A 105 52.50 12.29 -43.19
C ALA A 105 53.28 13.45 -43.84
N GLY A 106 54.54 13.61 -43.41
CA GLY A 106 55.73 13.94 -44.21
C GLY A 106 55.84 15.33 -44.86
N GLY A 107 56.93 16.03 -44.52
CA GLY A 107 57.42 17.24 -45.16
C GLY A 107 58.51 17.89 -44.31
#